data_AF-A0A7C2FDS9-F1
#
_entry.id   AF-A0A7C2FDS9-F1
#
_cell.length_a   1.000
_cell.length_b   1.000
_cell.length_c   1.000
_cell.angle_alpha   90.00
_cell.angle_beta   90.00
_cell.angle_gamma   90.00
#
_symmetry.space_group_name_H-M   'P 1'
#
loop_
_entity.id
_entity.type
_entity.pdbx_description
1 polymer ?
#
loop_
_entity_poly.entity_id
_entity_poly.type
_entity_poly.pdbx_seq_one_letter_code
_entity_poly.pdbx_strand_id
1 'polypeptide(L)'
;MSAQSLREALEAVTVWPDMPQVHFTGGEPFLFFPLLTEGVQMAAAMGITSYVETSASWCLDRSDAVQRFQTLKNAGLKAVLISCSPFHAEKIPPIRTLEAVRAALEVFGSEGVIVYLPDFLRVIQAFDLDRPTPLSRYEEQYGAEGARKILWRGYGIISGGRSGYELGNIAPRRGAEAFAEETCALDILYAHHSHLDLYGNYISGFCGGLSVGNWRELPQLRLDFSQGRYPPPIKILVEQGPYGLLELARASYGYQPLPEGYAGRCHLCVDVRRHLSETGEFAELRPSGFYINF
;
A
#
# COMPACT_ATOMS: atom_id res chain seq x y z
N MET A 1 16.09 -4.93 4.93
CA MET A 1 15.78 -6.13 5.74
C MET A 1 16.96 -7.07 5.65
N SER A 2 17.33 -7.75 6.73
CA SER A 2 18.19 -8.94 6.64
C SER A 2 17.33 -10.19 6.47
N ALA A 3 17.94 -11.31 6.05
CA ALA A 3 17.29 -12.62 6.04
C ALA A 3 16.75 -13.02 7.42
N GLN A 4 17.47 -12.65 8.49
CA GLN A 4 17.03 -12.86 9.87
C GLN A 4 15.75 -12.10 10.19
N SER A 5 15.67 -10.80 9.87
CA SER A 5 14.44 -10.02 10.12
C SER A 5 13.26 -10.52 9.28
N LEU A 6 13.51 -11.04 8.08
CA LEU A 6 12.48 -11.65 7.25
C LEU A 6 11.95 -12.95 7.88
N ARG A 7 12.84 -13.79 8.39
CA ARG A 7 12.48 -15.00 9.15
C ARG A 7 11.63 -14.64 10.37
N GLU A 8 12.05 -13.66 11.17
CA GLU A 8 11.29 -13.19 12.34
C GLU A 8 9.87 -12.77 11.96
N ALA A 9 9.70 -12.05 10.84
CA ALA A 9 8.39 -11.63 10.37
C ALA A 9 7.51 -12.83 9.93
N LEU A 10 8.09 -13.82 9.25
CA LEU A 10 7.40 -15.05 8.87
C LEU A 10 6.99 -15.88 10.09
N GLU A 11 7.85 -15.98 11.10
CA GLU A 11 7.54 -16.66 12.35
C GLU A 11 6.44 -15.92 13.13
N ALA A 12 6.47 -14.59 13.14
CA ALA A 12 5.47 -13.78 13.82
C ALA A 12 4.06 -14.00 13.24
N VAL A 13 3.92 -14.28 11.94
CA VAL A 13 2.61 -14.59 11.32
C VAL A 13 2.04 -15.95 11.65
N THR A 14 2.79 -16.81 12.33
CA THR A 14 2.28 -18.11 12.78
C THR A 14 1.39 -18.02 14.02
N VAL A 15 1.29 -16.85 14.66
CA VAL A 15 0.44 -16.66 15.84
C VAL A 15 -1.06 -16.77 15.51
N TRP A 16 -1.46 -16.52 14.25
CA TRP A 16 -2.85 -16.58 13.86
C TRP A 16 -3.38 -18.02 13.86
N PRO A 17 -4.61 -18.27 14.37
CA PRO A 17 -5.20 -19.62 14.38
C PRO A 17 -5.29 -20.22 12.96
N ASP A 18 -5.73 -19.40 12.01
CA ASP A 18 -5.70 -19.72 10.59
C ASP A 18 -4.43 -19.14 9.97
N MET A 19 -3.65 -19.98 9.28
CA MET A 19 -2.40 -19.53 8.68
C MET A 19 -2.69 -18.47 7.61
N PRO A 20 -2.17 -17.23 7.76
CA PRO A 20 -2.38 -16.22 6.75
C PRO A 20 -1.57 -16.54 5.49
N GLN A 21 -2.00 -15.97 4.37
CA GLN A 21 -1.14 -15.87 3.20
C GLN A 21 -0.18 -14.70 3.38
N VAL A 22 1.07 -14.87 2.96
CA VAL A 22 2.08 -13.81 2.99
C VAL A 22 2.32 -13.32 1.58
N HIS A 23 2.29 -12.01 1.38
CA HIS A 23 2.80 -11.44 0.14
C HIS A 23 4.11 -10.70 0.38
N PHE A 24 5.08 -10.95 -0.49
CA PHE A 24 6.33 -10.20 -0.49
C PHE A 24 6.13 -8.93 -1.31
N THR A 25 6.20 -7.77 -0.65
CA THR A 25 5.99 -6.44 -1.23
C THR A 25 6.99 -5.42 -0.67
N GLY A 26 6.77 -4.12 -0.91
CA GLY A 26 7.55 -3.00 -0.39
C GLY A 26 7.62 -1.86 -1.40
N GLY A 27 8.84 -1.48 -1.79
CA GLY A 27 9.05 -0.72 -3.01
C GLY A 27 8.99 -1.63 -4.23
N GLU A 28 10.06 -2.38 -4.47
CA GLU A 28 10.15 -3.38 -5.55
C GLU A 28 10.97 -4.60 -5.08
N PRO A 29 10.32 -5.75 -4.77
CA PRO A 29 11.02 -6.93 -4.24
C PRO A 29 12.12 -7.47 -5.14
N PHE A 30 12.00 -7.30 -6.46
CA PHE A 30 12.98 -7.82 -7.42
C PHE A 30 14.33 -7.07 -7.41
N LEU A 31 14.41 -5.90 -6.76
CA LEU A 31 15.68 -5.22 -6.49
C LEU A 31 16.58 -6.00 -5.51
N PHE A 32 15.97 -6.81 -4.64
CA PHE A 32 16.66 -7.66 -3.67
C PHE A 32 16.37 -9.14 -3.95
N PHE A 33 16.48 -9.55 -5.22
CA PHE A 33 16.09 -10.87 -5.70
C PHE A 33 16.66 -12.06 -4.92
N PRO A 34 17.94 -12.08 -4.46
CA PRO A 34 18.44 -13.16 -3.62
C PRO A 34 17.68 -13.27 -2.30
N LEU A 35 17.44 -12.16 -1.61
CA LEU A 35 16.68 -12.12 -0.36
C LEU A 35 15.21 -12.51 -0.58
N LEU A 36 14.59 -12.05 -1.67
CA LEU A 36 13.24 -12.48 -2.06
C LEU A 36 13.17 -14.00 -2.22
N THR A 37 14.13 -14.59 -2.95
CA THR A 37 14.17 -16.04 -3.18
C THR A 37 14.35 -16.80 -1.86
N GLU A 38 15.25 -16.34 -1.00
CA GLU A 38 15.44 -16.92 0.33
C GLU A 38 14.16 -16.83 1.19
N GLY A 39 13.49 -15.68 1.17
CA GLY A 39 12.21 -15.47 1.85
C GLY A 39 11.11 -16.44 1.40
N VAL A 40 11.00 -16.65 0.09
CA VAL A 40 10.05 -17.62 -0.48
C VAL A 40 10.35 -19.04 0.01
N GLN A 41 11.63 -19.43 0.03
CA GLN A 41 12.03 -20.75 0.53
C GLN A 41 11.69 -20.91 2.02
N MET A 42 11.93 -19.87 2.83
CA MET A 42 11.57 -19.87 4.25
C MET A 42 10.06 -20.02 4.46
N ALA A 43 9.25 -19.24 3.74
CA ALA A 43 7.80 -19.32 3.82
C ALA A 43 7.30 -20.72 3.42
N ALA A 44 7.81 -21.27 2.32
CA ALA A 44 7.47 -22.62 1.88
C ALA A 44 7.84 -23.69 2.91
N ALA A 45 9.01 -23.60 3.53
CA ALA A 45 9.46 -24.53 4.58
C ALA A 45 8.59 -24.44 5.85
N MET A 46 7.99 -23.28 6.13
CA MET A 46 7.05 -23.06 7.23
C MET A 46 5.60 -23.44 6.88
N GLY A 47 5.33 -23.88 5.64
CA GLY A 47 3.97 -24.16 5.17
C GLY A 47 3.13 -22.90 4.90
N ILE A 48 3.76 -21.73 4.87
CA ILE A 48 3.10 -20.45 4.59
C ILE A 48 2.91 -20.31 3.08
N THR A 49 1.66 -20.16 2.65
CA THR A 49 1.36 -19.87 1.25
C THR A 49 1.72 -18.43 0.94
N SER A 50 2.48 -18.21 -0.14
CA SER A 50 2.94 -16.87 -0.49
C SER A 50 2.85 -16.51 -1.96
N TYR A 51 2.66 -15.21 -2.22
CA TYR A 51 2.80 -14.58 -3.54
C TYR A 51 3.75 -13.37 -3.47
N VAL A 52 4.19 -12.86 -4.62
CA VAL A 52 5.00 -11.64 -4.70
C VAL A 52 4.22 -10.55 -5.44
N GLU A 53 4.28 -9.32 -4.96
CA GLU A 53 3.76 -8.15 -5.66
C GLU A 53 4.91 -7.39 -6.34
N THR A 54 4.71 -6.96 -7.59
CA THR A 54 5.74 -6.29 -8.39
C THR A 54 5.17 -5.20 -9.30
N SER A 55 5.90 -4.10 -9.43
CA SER A 55 5.61 -3.01 -10.39
C SER A 55 6.02 -3.38 -11.83
N ALA A 56 6.75 -4.48 -11.99
CA ALA A 56 7.39 -4.92 -13.23
C ALA A 56 8.46 -3.97 -13.78
N SER A 57 8.90 -2.97 -12.99
CA SER A 57 9.96 -2.04 -13.40
C SER A 57 11.26 -2.72 -13.84
N TRP A 58 11.57 -3.89 -13.28
CA TRP A 58 12.76 -4.70 -13.59
C TRP A 58 12.63 -5.57 -14.85
N CYS A 59 11.44 -5.72 -15.42
CA CYS A 59 11.18 -6.59 -16.57
C CYS A 59 11.62 -5.91 -17.88
N LEU A 60 12.92 -5.95 -18.16
CA LEU A 60 13.51 -5.40 -19.39
C LEU A 60 13.41 -6.36 -20.58
N ASP A 61 13.47 -7.66 -20.29
CA ASP A 61 13.42 -8.74 -21.26
C ASP A 61 12.51 -9.86 -20.73
N ARG A 62 11.70 -10.44 -21.61
CA ARG A 62 10.74 -11.49 -21.23
C ARG A 62 11.43 -12.78 -20.78
N SER A 63 12.53 -13.16 -21.41
CA SER A 63 13.23 -14.41 -21.07
C SER A 63 13.85 -14.33 -19.68
N ASP A 64 14.40 -13.18 -19.30
CA ASP A 64 14.88 -12.90 -17.94
C ASP A 64 13.73 -12.93 -16.92
N ALA A 65 12.57 -12.38 -17.28
CA ALA A 65 11.38 -12.44 -16.44
C ALA A 65 10.90 -13.87 -16.21
N VAL A 66 10.83 -14.69 -17.26
CA VAL A 66 10.49 -16.12 -17.16
C VAL A 66 11.48 -16.84 -16.24
N GLN A 67 12.79 -16.62 -16.39
CA GLN A 67 13.80 -17.27 -15.55
C GLN A 67 13.65 -16.89 -14.06
N ARG A 68 13.46 -15.60 -13.76
CA ARG A 68 13.26 -15.12 -12.39
C ARG A 68 11.98 -15.67 -11.78
N PHE A 69 10.87 -15.65 -12.52
CA PHE A 69 9.62 -16.25 -12.07
C PHE A 69 9.73 -17.76 -11.86
N GLN A 70 10.42 -18.49 -12.75
CA GLN A 70 10.65 -19.93 -12.59
C GLN A 70 11.48 -20.23 -11.35
N THR A 71 12.49 -19.40 -11.06
CA THR A 71 13.29 -19.51 -9.84
C THR A 71 12.41 -19.37 -8.59
N LEU A 72 11.52 -18.36 -8.55
CA LEU A 72 10.60 -18.17 -7.42
C LEU A 72 9.56 -19.30 -7.31
N LYS A 73 9.01 -19.76 -8.44
CA LYS A 73 8.09 -20.91 -8.47
C LYS A 73 8.74 -22.16 -7.90
N ASN A 74 9.98 -22.45 -8.33
CA ASN A 74 10.76 -23.58 -7.84
C ASN A 74 11.11 -23.46 -6.35
N ALA A 75 11.30 -22.22 -5.85
CA ALA A 75 11.50 -21.94 -4.44
C ALA A 75 10.24 -22.13 -3.58
N GLY A 76 9.06 -22.26 -4.21
CA GLY A 76 7.79 -22.54 -3.52
C GLY A 76 6.73 -21.45 -3.64
N LEU A 77 7.01 -20.35 -4.36
CA LEU A 77 6.05 -19.27 -4.60
C LEU A 77 4.81 -19.80 -5.33
N LYS A 78 3.61 -19.39 -4.89
CA LYS A 78 2.35 -19.88 -5.45
C LYS A 78 1.75 -18.99 -6.52
N ALA A 79 1.91 -17.67 -6.38
CA ALA A 79 1.38 -16.72 -7.34
C ALA A 79 2.25 -15.47 -7.44
N VAL A 80 1.96 -14.66 -8.46
CA VAL A 80 2.51 -13.31 -8.61
C VAL A 80 1.37 -12.32 -8.82
N LEU A 81 1.48 -11.15 -8.18
CA LEU A 81 0.60 -10.01 -8.39
C LEU A 81 1.37 -8.94 -9.17
N ILE A 82 0.86 -8.57 -10.34
CA ILE A 82 1.45 -7.54 -11.18
C ILE A 82 0.60 -6.28 -11.06
N SER A 83 1.20 -5.24 -10.51
CA SER A 83 0.53 -3.97 -10.30
C SER A 83 0.46 -3.20 -11.62
N CYS A 84 -0.76 -2.94 -12.09
CA CYS A 84 -1.03 -2.26 -13.36
C CYS A 84 -1.80 -0.97 -13.08
N SER A 85 -1.17 0.19 -13.32
CA SER A 85 -1.86 1.47 -13.14
C SER A 85 -1.26 2.60 -13.98
N PRO A 86 -2.03 3.70 -14.19
CA PRO A 86 -1.52 4.94 -14.77
C PRO A 86 -0.33 5.53 -13.99
N PHE A 87 -0.30 5.32 -12.67
CA PHE A 87 0.76 5.82 -11.79
C PHE A 87 2.07 5.05 -11.96
N HIS A 88 1.98 3.73 -12.21
CA HIS A 88 3.15 2.96 -12.63
C HIS A 88 3.59 3.39 -14.03
N ALA A 89 2.64 3.53 -14.96
CA ALA A 89 2.92 3.92 -16.34
C ALA A 89 3.60 5.30 -16.46
N GLU A 90 3.43 6.20 -15.49
CA GLU A 90 4.14 7.48 -15.43
C GLU A 90 5.66 7.34 -15.35
N LYS A 91 6.17 6.25 -14.77
CA LYS A 91 7.62 6.02 -14.58
C LYS A 91 8.13 4.77 -15.29
N ILE A 92 7.25 3.81 -15.57
CA ILE A 92 7.58 2.49 -16.12
C ILE A 92 6.91 2.38 -17.49
N PRO A 93 7.67 2.14 -18.58
CA PRO A 93 7.07 1.87 -19.88
C PRO A 93 6.04 0.72 -19.80
N PRO A 94 4.81 0.89 -20.32
CA PRO A 94 3.76 -0.13 -20.25
C PRO A 94 4.18 -1.51 -20.77
N ILE A 95 5.09 -1.57 -21.75
CA ILE A 95 5.61 -2.82 -22.29
C ILE A 95 6.19 -3.74 -21.21
N ARG A 96 6.84 -3.18 -20.17
CA ARG A 96 7.41 -3.99 -19.09
C ARG A 96 6.33 -4.71 -18.28
N THR A 97 5.24 -4.01 -17.96
CA THR A 97 4.08 -4.61 -17.28
C THR A 97 3.46 -5.70 -18.15
N LEU A 98 3.28 -5.45 -19.46
CA LEU A 98 2.70 -6.43 -20.39
C LEU A 98 3.56 -7.69 -20.54
N GLU A 99 4.87 -7.53 -20.68
CA GLU A 99 5.80 -8.66 -20.78
C GLU A 99 5.92 -9.42 -19.46
N ALA A 100 5.88 -8.74 -18.31
CA ALA A 100 5.82 -9.40 -17.01
C ALA A 100 4.53 -10.24 -16.87
N VAL A 101 3.38 -9.73 -17.34
CA VAL A 101 2.12 -10.50 -17.34
C VAL A 101 2.24 -11.75 -18.21
N ARG A 102 2.81 -11.63 -19.41
CA ARG A 102 3.03 -12.78 -20.31
C ARG A 102 3.97 -13.82 -19.69
N ALA A 103 5.09 -13.37 -19.14
CA ALA A 103 6.06 -14.25 -18.48
C ALA A 103 5.45 -14.94 -17.24
N ALA A 104 4.67 -14.21 -16.45
CA ALA A 104 3.98 -14.75 -15.30
C ALA A 104 2.95 -15.81 -15.70
N LEU A 105 2.13 -15.55 -16.72
CA LEU A 105 1.14 -16.51 -17.22
C LEU A 105 1.81 -17.78 -17.78
N GLU A 106 2.94 -17.65 -18.45
CA GLU A 106 3.73 -18.78 -18.94
C GLU A 106 4.24 -19.65 -17.79
N VAL A 107 4.75 -19.05 -16.72
CA VAL A 107 5.35 -19.78 -15.59
C VAL A 107 4.30 -20.29 -14.61
N PHE A 108 3.32 -19.48 -14.22
CA PHE A 108 2.38 -19.78 -13.14
C PHE A 108 1.00 -20.23 -13.63
N GLY A 109 0.66 -20.03 -14.90
CA GLY A 109 -0.70 -20.26 -15.42
C GLY A 109 -1.70 -19.20 -14.94
N SER A 110 -2.94 -19.24 -15.45
CA SER A 110 -3.98 -18.25 -15.09
C SER A 110 -4.28 -18.21 -13.59
N GLU A 111 -4.28 -19.37 -12.94
CA GLU A 111 -4.61 -19.51 -11.51
C GLU A 111 -3.54 -18.93 -10.58
N GLY A 112 -2.30 -18.78 -11.05
CA GLY A 112 -1.17 -18.27 -10.28
C GLY A 112 -0.78 -16.84 -10.63
N VAL A 113 -1.63 -16.10 -11.36
CA VAL A 113 -1.36 -14.72 -11.77
C VAL A 113 -2.51 -13.81 -11.41
N ILE A 114 -2.19 -12.75 -10.69
CA ILE A 114 -3.12 -11.67 -10.34
C ILE A 114 -2.64 -10.43 -11.09
N VAL A 115 -3.47 -9.91 -12.00
CA VAL A 115 -3.26 -8.55 -12.53
C VAL A 115 -4.12 -7.61 -11.72
N TYR A 116 -3.50 -6.65 -11.02
CA TYR A 116 -4.25 -5.71 -10.20
C TYR A 116 -5.09 -4.78 -11.10
N LEU A 117 -6.41 -4.81 -10.92
CA LEU A 117 -7.39 -4.08 -11.74
C LEU A 117 -7.15 -4.27 -13.25
N PRO A 118 -7.43 -5.47 -13.80
CA PRO A 118 -6.99 -5.86 -15.16
C PRO A 118 -7.51 -4.96 -16.28
N ASP A 119 -8.64 -4.26 -16.09
CA ASP A 119 -9.15 -3.28 -17.05
C ASP A 119 -8.15 -2.15 -17.33
N PHE A 120 -7.26 -1.85 -16.37
CA PHE A 120 -6.21 -0.85 -16.56
C PHE A 120 -5.12 -1.28 -17.53
N LEU A 121 -5.01 -2.57 -17.89
CA LEU A 121 -4.14 -2.98 -18.99
C LEU A 121 -4.56 -2.30 -20.29
N ARG A 122 -5.86 -2.18 -20.56
CA ARG A 122 -6.37 -1.49 -21.75
C ARG A 122 -6.14 0.01 -21.68
N VAL A 123 -6.25 0.58 -20.48
CA VAL A 123 -6.01 2.01 -20.23
C VAL A 123 -4.57 2.39 -20.54
N ILE A 124 -3.59 1.65 -20.02
CA ILE A 124 -2.17 1.96 -20.25
C ILE A 124 -1.74 1.66 -21.70
N GLN A 125 -2.40 0.72 -22.38
CA GLN A 125 -2.16 0.41 -23.79
C GLN A 125 -2.72 1.46 -24.77
N ALA A 126 -3.50 2.43 -24.30
CA ALA A 126 -3.99 3.52 -25.13
C ALA A 126 -2.88 4.56 -25.47
N PHE A 127 -1.72 4.45 -24.83
CA PHE A 127 -0.56 5.32 -24.99
C PHE A 127 0.65 4.54 -25.56
N ASP A 128 1.78 5.24 -25.70
CA ASP A 128 3.06 4.63 -26.13
C ASP A 128 3.48 3.54 -25.14
N LEU A 129 3.79 2.34 -25.66
CA LEU A 129 4.17 1.18 -24.85
C LEU A 129 5.64 1.21 -24.43
N ASP A 130 6.50 1.84 -25.23
CA ASP A 130 7.95 1.85 -25.05
C ASP A 130 8.42 3.03 -24.19
N ARG A 131 7.51 3.97 -23.87
CA ARG A 131 7.80 5.16 -23.07
C ARG A 131 6.86 5.29 -21.88
N PRO A 132 7.33 5.85 -20.75
CA PRO A 132 6.43 6.22 -19.67
C PRO A 132 5.40 7.26 -20.15
N THR A 133 4.20 7.21 -19.58
CA THR A 133 3.08 8.09 -19.89
C THR A 133 2.84 9.08 -18.75
N PRO A 134 3.25 10.36 -18.88
CA PRO A 134 2.95 11.39 -17.88
C PRO A 134 1.45 11.46 -17.56
N LEU A 135 1.09 11.72 -16.31
CA LEU A 135 -0.33 11.80 -15.92
C LEU A 135 -1.10 12.91 -16.67
N SER A 136 -0.42 13.99 -17.09
CA SER A 136 -1.01 15.06 -17.91
C SER A 136 -1.62 14.56 -19.22
N ARG A 137 -1.08 13.46 -19.78
CA ARG A 137 -1.56 12.87 -21.04
C ARG A 137 -3.00 12.40 -20.95
N TYR A 138 -3.46 12.00 -19.77
CA TYR A 138 -4.85 11.60 -19.57
C TYR A 138 -5.80 12.81 -19.68
N GLU A 139 -5.40 13.98 -19.18
CA GLU A 139 -6.18 15.21 -19.32
C GLU A 139 -6.12 15.74 -20.75
N GLU A 140 -4.95 15.71 -21.40
CA GLU A 140 -4.80 16.10 -22.81
C GLU A 140 -5.69 15.26 -23.74
N GLN A 141 -5.82 13.96 -23.48
CA GLN A 141 -6.56 13.05 -24.35
C GLN A 141 -8.06 12.95 -24.01
N TYR A 142 -8.42 12.97 -22.73
CA TYR A 142 -9.79 12.71 -22.27
C TYR A 142 -10.47 13.92 -21.62
N GLY A 143 -9.78 15.05 -21.53
CA GLY A 143 -10.21 16.23 -20.77
C GLY A 143 -10.15 15.99 -19.25
N ALA A 144 -10.29 17.08 -18.48
CA ALA A 144 -10.19 17.05 -17.03
C ALA A 144 -11.16 16.04 -16.37
N GLU A 145 -12.41 16.00 -16.85
CA GLU A 145 -13.41 15.07 -16.31
C GLU A 145 -13.10 13.61 -16.65
N GLY A 146 -12.61 13.33 -17.86
CA GLY A 146 -12.20 11.99 -18.26
C GLY A 146 -11.00 11.50 -17.47
N ALA A 147 -9.98 12.33 -17.31
CA ALA A 147 -8.82 12.05 -16.46
C ALA A 147 -9.23 11.77 -15.02
N ARG A 148 -10.12 12.59 -14.44
CA ARG A 148 -10.69 12.38 -13.11
C ARG A 148 -11.45 11.06 -12.98
N LYS A 149 -12.25 10.71 -13.98
CA LYS A 149 -12.96 9.42 -14.00
C LYS A 149 -12.00 8.25 -14.03
N ILE A 150 -10.92 8.31 -14.80
CA ILE A 150 -9.95 7.21 -14.96
C ILE A 150 -9.04 7.13 -13.73
N LEU A 151 -8.34 8.23 -13.43
CA LEU A 151 -7.28 8.28 -12.44
C LEU A 151 -7.83 8.22 -11.02
N TRP A 152 -8.80 9.07 -10.66
CA TRP A 152 -9.28 9.13 -9.29
C TRP A 152 -10.36 8.08 -8.99
N ARG A 153 -11.49 8.16 -9.69
CA ARG A 153 -12.66 7.31 -9.42
C ARG A 153 -12.46 5.87 -9.89
N GLY A 154 -11.94 5.70 -11.11
CA GLY A 154 -11.82 4.41 -11.77
C GLY A 154 -10.74 3.53 -11.13
N TYR A 155 -9.59 4.10 -10.80
CA TYR A 155 -8.53 3.36 -10.11
C TYR A 155 -8.81 3.20 -8.61
N GLY A 156 -9.70 4.03 -8.04
CA GLY A 156 -10.05 3.97 -6.62
C GLY A 156 -8.91 4.43 -5.71
N ILE A 157 -8.25 5.54 -6.07
CA ILE A 157 -7.11 6.05 -5.29
C ILE A 157 -7.53 6.40 -3.87
N ILE A 158 -6.76 5.89 -2.91
CA ILE A 158 -6.85 6.29 -1.52
C ILE A 158 -6.12 7.62 -1.36
N SER A 159 -6.78 8.62 -0.77
CA SER A 159 -6.23 9.96 -0.55
C SER A 159 -5.22 10.06 0.61
N GLY A 160 -4.75 8.92 1.12
CA GLY A 160 -3.95 8.76 2.34
C GLY A 160 -2.44 8.83 2.12
N GLY A 161 -1.98 9.76 1.31
CA GLY A 161 -0.57 9.96 0.99
C GLY A 161 -0.41 11.11 0.00
N ARG A 162 0.64 11.06 -0.84
CA ARG A 162 0.89 12.04 -1.91
C ARG A 162 -0.31 12.32 -2.81
N SER A 163 -1.15 11.30 -3.04
CA SER A 163 -2.39 11.43 -3.81
C SER A 163 -3.35 12.50 -3.28
N GLY A 164 -3.35 12.76 -1.97
CA GLY A 164 -4.16 13.81 -1.36
C GLY A 164 -3.68 15.22 -1.73
N TYR A 165 -2.38 15.38 -1.98
CA TYR A 165 -1.72 16.67 -2.19
C TYR A 165 -1.45 16.95 -3.68
N GLU A 166 -0.95 15.95 -4.42
CA GLU A 166 -0.28 16.13 -5.72
C GLU A 166 -1.18 15.94 -6.95
N LEU A 167 -2.42 15.46 -6.79
CA LEU A 167 -3.31 15.21 -7.92
C LEU A 167 -4.15 16.42 -8.36
N GLY A 168 -3.94 17.60 -7.75
CA GLY A 168 -4.55 18.86 -8.15
C GLY A 168 -6.08 18.76 -8.33
N ASN A 169 -6.58 19.27 -9.46
CA ASN A 169 -8.01 19.31 -9.79
C ASN A 169 -8.64 17.93 -10.10
N ILE A 170 -7.83 16.88 -10.20
CA ILE A 170 -8.31 15.51 -10.39
C ILE A 170 -8.95 15.01 -9.08
N ALA A 171 -8.47 15.47 -7.92
CA ALA A 171 -9.02 15.10 -6.62
C ALA A 171 -10.06 16.12 -6.15
N PRO A 172 -11.31 15.72 -5.85
CA PRO A 172 -12.32 16.64 -5.34
C PRO A 172 -11.96 17.11 -3.93
N ARG A 173 -12.16 18.39 -3.61
CA ARG A 173 -11.91 18.92 -2.26
C ARG A 173 -13.20 19.17 -1.48
N ARG A 174 -13.22 18.80 -0.20
CA ARG A 174 -14.33 19.00 0.74
C ARG A 174 -13.78 19.51 2.08
N GLY A 175 -14.55 20.35 2.77
CA GLY A 175 -14.22 20.78 4.14
C GLY A 175 -14.12 19.61 5.11
N ALA A 176 -13.41 19.79 6.23
CA ALA A 176 -13.18 18.73 7.21
C ALA A 176 -14.48 18.16 7.79
N GLU A 177 -15.48 19.02 8.00
CA GLU A 177 -16.80 18.69 8.54
C GLU A 177 -17.54 17.65 7.69
N ALA A 178 -17.18 17.57 6.40
CA ALA A 178 -17.76 16.61 5.48
C ALA A 178 -17.38 15.14 5.81
N PHE A 179 -16.42 14.94 6.73
CA PHE A 179 -15.94 13.64 7.20
C PHE A 179 -16.24 13.40 8.69
N ALA A 180 -17.08 14.22 9.33
CA ALA A 180 -17.34 14.16 10.78
C ALA A 180 -17.97 12.84 11.26
N GLU A 181 -18.80 12.22 10.41
CA GLU A 181 -19.51 10.97 10.72
C GLU A 181 -18.77 9.71 10.22
N GLU A 182 -17.58 9.87 9.62
CA GLU A 182 -16.80 8.76 9.08
C GLU A 182 -15.78 8.25 10.12
N THR A 183 -15.77 6.95 10.43
CA THR A 183 -14.77 6.33 11.32
C THR A 183 -13.78 5.46 10.55
N CYS A 184 -12.70 5.02 11.22
CA CYS A 184 -11.71 4.09 10.66
C CYS A 184 -11.81 2.68 11.27
N ALA A 185 -12.91 2.35 11.97
CA ALA A 185 -13.05 1.06 12.63
C ALA A 185 -12.90 -0.12 11.65
N LEU A 186 -13.50 -0.04 10.46
CA LEU A 186 -13.36 -1.09 9.44
C LEU A 186 -11.93 -1.19 8.90
N ASP A 187 -11.29 -0.05 8.61
CA ASP A 187 -9.94 -0.02 8.02
C ASP A 187 -8.85 -0.47 9.02
N ILE A 188 -9.07 -0.28 10.31
CA ILE A 188 -8.09 -0.58 11.37
C ILE A 188 -8.34 -1.94 12.02
N LEU A 189 -9.59 -2.27 12.34
CA LEU A 189 -9.91 -3.48 13.13
C LEU A 189 -10.23 -4.69 12.24
N TYR A 190 -10.69 -4.46 11.01
CA TYR A 190 -11.20 -5.50 10.11
C TYR A 190 -10.51 -5.49 8.74
N ALA A 191 -9.26 -5.01 8.68
CA ALA A 191 -8.51 -4.99 7.44
C ALA A 191 -8.28 -6.42 6.91
N HIS A 192 -8.62 -6.63 5.65
CA HIS A 192 -8.40 -7.91 4.96
C HIS A 192 -6.92 -8.20 4.68
N HIS A 193 -6.05 -7.20 4.78
CA HIS A 193 -4.61 -7.33 4.63
C HIS A 193 -3.93 -6.32 5.56
N SER A 194 -2.66 -6.57 5.89
CA SER A 194 -1.85 -5.70 6.73
C SER A 194 -0.38 -5.86 6.36
N HIS A 195 0.43 -4.88 6.73
CA HIS A 195 1.83 -4.83 6.36
C HIS A 195 2.73 -4.88 7.61
N LEU A 196 3.80 -5.65 7.51
CA LEU A 196 4.88 -5.68 8.49
C LEU A 196 6.09 -4.98 7.86
N ASP A 197 6.47 -3.82 8.38
CA ASP A 197 7.60 -3.08 7.83
C ASP A 197 8.94 -3.48 8.47
N LEU A 198 10.03 -2.95 7.91
CA LEU A 198 11.40 -3.23 8.35
C LEU A 198 11.72 -2.70 9.75
N TYR A 199 10.94 -1.74 10.23
CA TYR A 199 11.17 -1.02 11.50
C TYR A 199 10.39 -1.63 12.66
N GLY A 200 9.60 -2.68 12.42
CA GLY A 200 8.76 -3.30 13.44
C GLY A 200 7.31 -2.84 13.42
N ASN A 201 6.91 -1.92 12.53
CA ASN A 201 5.54 -1.40 12.54
C ASN A 201 4.57 -2.41 11.92
N TYR A 202 3.49 -2.70 12.63
CA TYR A 202 2.30 -3.30 12.07
C TYR A 202 1.41 -2.19 11.52
N ILE A 203 1.09 -2.25 10.23
CA ILE A 203 0.24 -1.26 9.54
C ILE A 203 -1.01 -1.97 9.05
N SER A 204 -2.17 -1.55 9.56
CA SER A 204 -3.46 -2.09 9.14
C SER A 204 -3.87 -1.54 7.77
N GLY A 205 -4.26 -2.43 6.85
CA GLY A 205 -4.68 -2.07 5.51
C GLY A 205 -3.68 -1.15 4.80
N PHE A 206 -4.20 -0.05 4.26
CA PHE A 206 -3.43 0.96 3.52
C PHE A 206 -3.11 2.22 4.36
N CYS A 207 -3.18 2.15 5.70
CA CYS A 207 -2.98 3.29 6.58
C CYS A 207 -1.49 3.65 6.78
N GLY A 208 -0.80 4.01 5.69
CA GLY A 208 0.60 4.44 5.73
C GLY A 208 0.87 5.52 6.77
N GLY A 209 2.04 5.44 7.43
CA GLY A 209 2.46 6.33 8.51
C GLY A 209 1.80 6.07 9.86
N LEU A 210 0.87 5.11 9.97
CA LEU A 210 0.22 4.75 11.22
C LEU A 210 0.58 3.31 11.62
N SER A 211 1.42 3.20 12.65
CA SER A 211 1.70 1.92 13.31
C SER A 211 0.63 1.65 14.36
N VAL A 212 -0.04 0.49 14.27
CA VAL A 212 -0.99 0.06 15.30
C VAL A 212 -0.28 -0.66 16.46
N GLY A 213 1.00 -0.99 16.29
CA GLY A 213 1.84 -1.66 17.29
C GLY A 213 3.09 -2.30 16.67
N ASN A 214 3.91 -2.95 17.51
CA ASN A 214 5.10 -3.66 17.05
C ASN A 214 4.74 -5.09 16.63
N TRP A 215 5.05 -5.48 15.40
CA TRP A 215 4.73 -6.83 14.93
C TRP A 215 5.53 -7.93 15.63
N ARG A 216 6.66 -7.61 16.29
CA ARG A 216 7.39 -8.56 17.14
C ARG A 216 6.64 -8.93 18.41
N GLU A 217 5.61 -8.15 18.77
CA GLU A 217 4.79 -8.34 19.97
C GLU A 217 3.34 -8.72 19.60
N LEU A 218 3.17 -9.31 18.42
CA LEU A 218 1.86 -9.66 17.86
C LEU A 218 0.90 -10.41 18.80
N PRO A 219 1.34 -11.40 19.62
CA PRO A 219 0.45 -12.05 20.58
C PRO A 219 -0.19 -11.05 21.57
N GLN A 220 0.62 -10.14 22.11
CA GLN A 220 0.15 -9.13 23.05
C GLN A 220 -0.71 -8.08 22.34
N LEU A 221 -0.27 -7.61 21.16
CA LEU A 221 -1.02 -6.66 20.36
C LEU A 221 -2.43 -7.17 20.03
N ARG A 222 -2.56 -8.45 19.67
CA ARG A 222 -3.87 -9.09 19.41
C ARG A 222 -4.74 -9.14 20.66
N LEU A 223 -4.16 -9.49 21.81
CA LEU A 223 -4.87 -9.50 23.08
C LEU A 223 -5.41 -8.11 23.43
N ASP A 224 -4.57 -7.08 23.32
CA ASP A 224 -4.95 -5.70 23.59
C ASP A 224 -6.11 -5.25 22.69
N PHE A 225 -6.00 -5.46 21.38
CA PHE A 225 -7.04 -5.07 20.44
C PHE A 225 -8.35 -5.84 20.65
N SER A 226 -8.28 -7.13 20.99
CA SER A 226 -9.46 -7.95 21.32
C SER A 226 -10.18 -7.48 22.59
N GLN A 227 -9.47 -6.79 23.48
CA GLN A 227 -9.99 -6.24 24.73
C GLN A 227 -10.33 -4.75 24.64
N GLY A 228 -10.32 -4.17 23.43
CA GLY A 228 -10.61 -2.75 23.20
C GLY A 228 -9.52 -1.80 23.72
N ARG A 229 -8.31 -2.31 23.97
CA ARG A 229 -7.15 -1.50 24.35
C ARG A 229 -6.41 -1.05 23.10
N TYR A 230 -6.66 0.18 22.68
CA TYR A 230 -6.02 0.80 21.54
C TYR A 230 -5.07 1.91 21.99
N PRO A 231 -3.94 2.11 21.28
CA PRO A 231 -3.14 3.32 21.45
C PRO A 231 -3.97 4.58 21.20
N PRO A 232 -3.64 5.74 21.81
CA PRO A 232 -4.50 6.93 21.78
C PRO A 232 -4.95 7.41 20.39
N PRO A 233 -4.04 7.60 19.39
CA PRO A 233 -4.48 8.03 18.07
C PRO A 233 -5.31 6.95 17.35
N ILE A 234 -5.04 5.66 17.60
CA ILE A 234 -5.81 4.55 17.06
C ILE A 234 -7.23 4.54 17.63
N LYS A 235 -7.37 4.74 18.95
CA LYS A 235 -8.67 4.82 19.62
C LYS A 235 -9.54 5.91 19.00
N ILE A 236 -8.98 7.11 18.83
CA ILE A 236 -9.69 8.24 18.22
C ILE A 236 -10.11 7.90 16.79
N LEU A 237 -9.23 7.34 15.98
CA LEU A 237 -9.56 6.99 14.59
C LEU A 237 -10.64 5.89 14.51
N VAL A 238 -10.62 4.91 15.41
CA VAL A 238 -11.63 3.85 15.48
C VAL A 238 -12.99 4.41 15.90
N GLU A 239 -13.04 5.27 16.91
CA GLU A 239 -14.29 5.74 17.52
C GLU A 239 -14.89 6.98 16.83
N GLN A 240 -14.02 7.89 16.36
CA GLN A 240 -14.39 9.24 15.92
C GLN A 240 -13.77 9.60 14.55
N GLY A 241 -12.96 8.71 13.98
CA GLY A 241 -12.35 8.90 12.68
C GLY A 241 -11.37 10.07 12.58
N PRO A 242 -11.01 10.45 11.34
CA PRO A 242 -10.07 11.53 11.08
C PRO A 242 -10.52 12.89 11.62
N TYR A 243 -11.83 13.12 11.72
CA TYR A 243 -12.37 14.37 12.26
C TYR A 243 -12.15 14.46 13.78
N GLY A 244 -12.34 13.37 14.52
CA GLY A 244 -11.99 13.35 15.95
C GLY A 244 -10.50 13.63 16.19
N LEU A 245 -9.62 13.15 15.31
CA LEU A 245 -8.19 13.45 15.39
C LEU A 245 -7.89 14.92 15.11
N LEU A 246 -8.59 15.53 14.15
CA LEU A 246 -8.53 16.98 13.90
C LEU A 246 -8.93 17.78 15.13
N GLU A 247 -10.02 17.39 15.81
CA GLU A 247 -10.50 18.11 17.00
C GLU A 247 -9.46 18.06 18.14
N LEU A 248 -8.82 16.91 18.38
CA LEU A 248 -7.69 16.80 19.30
C LEU A 248 -6.55 17.74 18.87
N ALA A 249 -6.12 17.67 17.61
CA ALA A 249 -4.98 18.44 17.12
C ALA A 249 -5.23 19.94 17.19
N ARG A 250 -6.46 20.39 16.93
CA ARG A 250 -6.87 21.79 17.03
C ARG A 250 -6.89 22.25 18.48
N ALA A 251 -7.46 21.46 19.39
CA ALA A 251 -7.61 21.84 20.79
C ALA A 251 -6.28 21.87 21.55
N SER A 252 -5.37 20.93 21.26
CA SER A 252 -4.17 20.70 22.08
C SER A 252 -2.84 20.99 21.36
N TYR A 253 -2.85 21.04 20.03
CA TYR A 253 -1.62 21.14 19.23
C TYR A 253 -1.63 22.28 18.22
N GLY A 254 -2.66 23.14 18.22
CA GLY A 254 -2.73 24.33 17.37
C GLY A 254 -2.91 24.05 15.88
N TYR A 255 -3.34 22.84 15.51
CA TYR A 255 -3.61 22.49 14.11
C TYR A 255 -4.69 23.40 13.49
N GLN A 256 -4.46 23.83 12.25
CA GLN A 256 -5.41 24.60 11.46
C GLN A 256 -5.80 23.79 10.20
N PRO A 257 -7.09 23.57 9.95
CA PRO A 257 -7.53 22.88 8.74
C PRO A 257 -7.12 23.62 7.46
N LEU A 258 -6.85 22.87 6.39
CA LEU A 258 -6.51 23.42 5.09
C LEU A 258 -7.68 24.23 4.51
N PRO A 259 -7.50 25.52 4.14
CA PRO A 259 -8.58 26.36 3.63
C PRO A 259 -9.24 25.80 2.36
N GLU A 260 -8.48 25.12 1.51
CA GLU A 260 -8.95 24.49 0.28
C GLU A 260 -9.65 23.14 0.53
N GLY A 261 -9.63 22.63 1.75
CA GLY A 261 -10.20 21.34 2.13
C GLY A 261 -9.39 20.12 1.66
N TYR A 262 -9.98 18.94 1.74
CA TYR A 262 -9.29 17.66 1.60
C TYR A 262 -9.86 16.80 0.49
N ALA A 263 -8.98 15.98 -0.10
CA ALA A 263 -9.31 15.04 -1.17
C ALA A 263 -10.19 13.86 -0.70
N GLY A 264 -10.29 13.66 0.60
CA GLY A 264 -11.06 12.63 1.28
C GLY A 264 -10.64 12.50 2.74
N ARG A 265 -11.33 11.66 3.51
CA ARG A 265 -11.03 11.46 4.94
C ARG A 265 -9.57 11.02 5.22
N CYS A 266 -8.96 10.25 4.31
CA CYS A 266 -7.58 9.80 4.48
C CYS A 266 -6.58 10.95 4.26
N HIS A 267 -6.86 11.90 3.37
CA HIS A 267 -6.06 13.11 3.23
C HIS A 267 -6.14 13.95 4.51
N LEU A 268 -7.35 14.21 5.02
CA LEU A 268 -7.53 14.87 6.33
C LEU A 268 -6.72 14.16 7.43
N CYS A 269 -6.84 12.84 7.53
CA CYS A 269 -6.12 12.04 8.50
C CYS A 269 -4.59 12.17 8.37
N VAL A 270 -4.05 12.12 7.15
CA VAL A 270 -2.61 12.29 6.92
C VAL A 270 -2.15 13.69 7.31
N ASP A 271 -2.91 14.72 6.95
CA ASP A 271 -2.54 16.11 7.19
C ASP A 271 -2.46 16.43 8.68
N VAL A 272 -3.47 15.99 9.44
CA VAL A 272 -3.48 16.09 10.90
C VAL A 272 -2.32 15.30 11.52
N ARG A 273 -2.11 14.06 11.07
CA ARG A 273 -1.01 13.22 11.59
C ARG A 273 0.35 13.81 11.26
N ARG A 274 0.52 14.46 10.11
CA ARG A 274 1.76 15.15 9.75
C ARG A 274 2.07 16.24 10.77
N HIS A 275 1.09 17.09 11.08
CA HIS A 275 1.22 18.11 12.12
C HIS A 275 1.56 17.51 13.50
N LEU A 276 0.84 16.45 13.91
CA LEU A 276 1.07 15.80 15.20
C LEU A 276 2.44 15.09 15.27
N SER A 277 2.96 14.59 14.14
CA SER A 277 4.24 13.87 14.11
C SER A 277 5.44 14.76 14.50
N GLU A 278 5.34 16.07 14.30
CA GLU A 278 6.38 17.05 14.64
C GLU A 278 6.56 17.21 16.16
N THR A 279 5.55 16.84 16.95
CA THR A 279 5.58 16.92 18.41
C THR A 279 6.45 15.84 19.05
N GLY A 280 6.60 14.69 18.39
CA GLY A 280 7.26 13.50 18.94
C GLY A 280 6.47 12.77 20.04
N GLU A 281 5.26 13.22 20.38
CA GLU A 281 4.47 12.65 21.49
C GLU A 281 3.75 11.34 21.11
N PHE A 282 3.55 11.09 19.82
CA PHE A 282 2.78 9.95 19.32
C PHE A 282 3.70 8.89 18.70
N ALA A 283 3.91 7.80 19.44
CA ALA A 283 4.78 6.70 19.00
C ALA A 283 4.21 5.95 17.77
N GLU A 284 2.91 6.05 17.53
CA GLU A 284 2.19 5.41 16.43
C GLU A 284 2.40 6.11 15.09
N LEU A 285 2.83 7.38 15.09
CA LEU A 285 3.05 8.16 13.86
C LEU A 285 4.41 7.83 13.26
N ARG A 286 4.50 6.63 12.68
CA ARG A 286 5.72 6.02 12.17
C ARG A 286 5.48 5.21 10.89
N PRO A 287 6.52 5.06 10.04
CA PRO A 287 7.85 5.66 10.17
C PRO A 287 7.83 7.18 9.89
N SER A 288 8.71 7.94 10.54
CA SER A 288 8.82 9.40 10.33
C SER A 288 9.07 9.77 8.86
N GLY A 289 9.76 8.89 8.13
CA GLY A 289 9.97 8.97 6.69
C GLY A 289 8.68 9.13 5.87
N PHE A 290 7.54 8.64 6.35
CA PHE A 290 6.24 8.85 5.69
C PHE A 290 5.82 10.33 5.69
N TYR A 291 6.12 11.05 6.77
CA TYR A 291 5.63 12.42 6.96
C TYR A 291 6.49 13.50 6.29
N ILE A 292 7.72 13.17 5.93
CA ILE A 292 8.69 14.09 5.33
C ILE A 292 8.81 13.96 3.81
N ASN A 293 8.26 12.89 3.22
CA ASN A 293 8.40 12.56 1.79
C ASN A 293 7.04 12.64 1.07
N PHE A 294 6.52 13.86 0.91
CA PHE A 294 5.37 14.15 0.05
C PHE A 294 5.82 14.73 -1.29
#